data_AF-A0A1I7T8P9-F1
#
_entry.id   AF-A0A1I7T8P9-F1
#
_cell.length_a   1.000
_cell.length_b   1.000
_cell.length_c   1.000
_cell.angle_alpha   90.00
_cell.angle_beta   90.00
_cell.angle_gamma   90.00
#
_symmetry.space_group_name_H-M   'P 1'
#
loop_
_entity.id
_entity.type
_entity.pdbx_description
1 polymer ?
#
loop_
_entity_poly.entity_id
_entity_poly.type
_entity_poly.pdbx_seq_one_letter_code
_entity_poly.pdbx_strand_id
1 'polypeptide(L)'
;MGESLVEQRQADDKASWDAYWKVRDLDSRGSIYPRFRYYAHKAFDAPATWLREKIVEPLNNKNRLPYYHRQLTRVPEIDECGVNDKACFYEANEQYRLDKMVDGFILQTLRQRVDRCMLYNNPDHSPCAKVIEDMEENELNFFIKYGELGGESDVRDAYMKQKHRMIWERRHPEIMEERSSKLADHKEKLANGEFDYSFWKKGMFYQDKKNYEPPYEFYMSKSPLEGDKPLSKDWQYYKKVSQDPEFDKEQGKKSDFRLF
;
A
#
# COMPACT_ATOMS: atom_id res chain seq x y z
N MET A 1 -15.43 16.38 -33.87
CA MET A 1 -15.74 15.60 -32.65
C MET A 1 -14.46 14.88 -32.29
N GLY A 2 -13.80 15.25 -31.19
CA GLY A 2 -12.57 14.57 -30.75
C GLY A 2 -12.89 13.17 -30.22
N GLU A 3 -11.96 12.24 -30.40
CA GLU A 3 -12.01 10.92 -29.74
C GLU A 3 -12.13 11.07 -28.22
N SER A 4 -12.88 10.18 -27.59
CA SER A 4 -12.95 10.11 -26.14
C SER A 4 -11.63 9.61 -25.55
N LEU A 5 -11.28 10.02 -24.33
CA LEU A 5 -10.10 9.52 -23.60
C LEU A 5 -10.07 8.00 -23.41
N VAL A 6 -11.21 7.32 -23.59
CA VAL A 6 -11.31 5.86 -23.50
C VAL A 6 -10.88 5.23 -24.81
N GLU A 7 -11.38 5.77 -25.94
CA GLU A 7 -10.99 5.33 -27.28
C GLU A 7 -9.50 5.55 -27.52
N GLN A 8 -8.95 6.69 -27.08
CA GLN A 8 -7.51 6.97 -27.16
C GLN A 8 -6.69 5.92 -26.39
N ARG A 9 -7.08 5.62 -25.14
CA ARG A 9 -6.41 4.57 -24.34
C ARG A 9 -6.50 3.19 -24.99
N GLN A 10 -7.66 2.84 -25.56
CA GLN A 10 -7.84 1.57 -26.26
C GLN A 10 -6.95 1.50 -27.52
N ALA A 11 -6.81 2.60 -28.24
CA ALA A 11 -5.92 2.70 -29.40
C ALA A 11 -4.45 2.59 -29.00
N ASP A 12 -4.02 3.27 -27.94
CA ASP A 12 -2.66 3.20 -27.40
C ASP A 12 -2.32 1.78 -26.91
N ASP A 13 -3.23 1.15 -26.18
CA ASP A 13 -3.09 -0.24 -25.72
C ASP A 13 -2.92 -1.18 -26.91
N LYS A 14 -3.76 -1.03 -27.95
CA LYS A 14 -3.67 -1.82 -29.17
C LYS A 14 -2.34 -1.62 -29.90
N ALA A 15 -1.91 -0.36 -30.05
CA ALA A 15 -0.64 -0.03 -30.69
C ALA A 15 0.55 -0.65 -29.95
N SER A 16 0.53 -0.60 -28.60
CA SER A 16 1.57 -1.23 -27.76
C SER A 16 1.58 -2.75 -27.91
N TRP A 17 0.40 -3.38 -28.01
CA TRP A 17 0.25 -4.82 -28.19
C TRP A 17 0.74 -5.30 -29.56
N ASP A 18 0.38 -4.57 -30.62
CA ASP A 18 0.85 -4.82 -31.97
C ASP A 18 2.38 -4.66 -32.06
N ALA A 19 2.94 -3.66 -31.37
CA ALA A 19 4.39 -3.47 -31.29
C ALA A 19 5.07 -4.65 -30.57
N TYR A 20 4.52 -5.13 -29.45
CA TYR A 20 5.01 -6.32 -28.75
C TYR A 20 5.06 -7.55 -29.67
N TRP A 21 3.98 -7.81 -30.42
CA TRP A 21 3.95 -8.94 -31.35
C TRP A 21 4.89 -8.79 -32.55
N LYS A 22 5.16 -7.56 -33.00
CA LYS A 22 6.18 -7.28 -34.03
C LYS A 22 7.58 -7.61 -33.52
N VAL A 23 7.93 -7.17 -32.31
CA VAL A 23 9.23 -7.47 -31.68
C VAL A 23 9.40 -8.97 -31.49
N ARG A 24 8.36 -9.65 -30.99
CA ARG A 24 8.36 -11.09 -30.75
C ARG A 24 8.42 -11.92 -32.05
N ASP A 25 7.83 -11.44 -33.14
CA ASP A 25 7.98 -12.07 -34.45
C ASP A 25 9.44 -12.01 -34.92
N LEU A 26 10.08 -10.84 -34.81
CA LEU A 26 11.50 -10.65 -35.17
C LEU A 26 12.42 -11.56 -34.33
N ASP A 27 12.21 -11.60 -33.02
CA ASP A 27 13.00 -12.42 -32.08
C ASP A 27 12.85 -13.93 -32.32
N SER A 28 11.70 -14.37 -32.83
CA SER A 28 11.44 -15.78 -33.12
C SER A 28 12.12 -16.31 -34.40
N ARG A 29 12.71 -15.44 -35.24
CA ARG A 29 13.33 -15.83 -36.51
C ARG A 29 14.71 -16.46 -36.24
N GLY A 30 15.06 -17.51 -37.01
CA GLY A 30 16.39 -18.11 -37.00
C GLY A 30 16.52 -19.48 -36.32
N SER A 31 15.61 -19.86 -35.41
CA SER A 31 15.58 -21.22 -34.85
C SER A 31 14.17 -21.78 -34.69
N ILE A 32 14.04 -23.11 -34.74
CA ILE A 32 12.75 -23.81 -34.79
C ILE A 32 11.98 -23.66 -33.46
N TYR A 33 12.68 -23.73 -32.32
CA TYR A 33 12.05 -23.73 -31.00
C TYR A 33 11.36 -22.39 -30.63
N PRO A 34 12.01 -21.21 -30.72
CA PRO A 34 11.37 -19.92 -30.52
C PRO A 34 10.24 -19.66 -31.52
N ARG A 35 10.38 -20.13 -32.77
CA ARG A 35 9.34 -19.98 -33.79
C ARG A 35 8.09 -20.80 -33.47
N PHE A 36 8.26 -22.04 -33.03
CA PHE A 36 7.15 -22.86 -32.54
C PHE A 36 6.47 -22.21 -31.33
N ARG A 37 7.25 -21.76 -30.33
CA ARG A 37 6.73 -21.06 -29.15
C ARG A 37 5.99 -19.77 -29.52
N TYR A 38 6.48 -19.03 -30.52
CA TYR A 38 5.81 -17.84 -31.05
C TYR A 38 4.38 -18.18 -31.51
N TYR A 39 4.25 -19.16 -32.41
CA TYR A 39 2.95 -19.55 -32.95
C TYR A 39 2.04 -20.18 -31.90
N ALA A 40 2.58 -20.98 -30.97
CA ALA A 40 1.82 -21.56 -29.88
C ALA A 40 1.15 -20.48 -29.02
N HIS A 41 1.91 -19.47 -28.55
CA HIS A 41 1.28 -18.39 -27.78
C HIS A 41 0.33 -17.56 -28.65
N LYS A 42 0.67 -17.31 -29.93
CA LYS A 42 -0.20 -16.53 -30.83
C LYS A 42 -1.53 -17.24 -31.09
N ALA A 43 -1.54 -18.57 -31.13
CA ALA A 43 -2.76 -19.37 -31.28
C ALA A 43 -3.72 -19.20 -30.09
N PHE A 44 -3.20 -18.97 -28.88
CA PHE A 44 -4.03 -18.66 -27.70
C PHE A 44 -4.39 -17.18 -27.61
N ASP A 45 -3.45 -16.29 -27.93
CA ASP A 45 -3.63 -14.85 -27.76
C ASP A 45 -4.51 -14.21 -28.84
N ALA A 46 -4.40 -14.64 -30.11
CA ALA A 46 -5.21 -14.10 -31.19
C ALA A 46 -6.73 -14.22 -30.95
N PRO A 47 -7.28 -15.39 -30.55
CA PRO A 47 -8.70 -15.47 -30.22
C PRO A 47 -9.07 -14.68 -28.96
N ALA A 48 -8.18 -14.58 -27.96
CA ALA A 48 -8.42 -13.78 -26.76
C ALA A 48 -8.47 -12.27 -27.07
N THR A 49 -7.55 -11.79 -27.90
CA THR A 49 -7.52 -10.39 -28.38
C THR A 49 -8.75 -10.08 -29.22
N TRP A 50 -9.15 -10.98 -30.13
CA TRP A 50 -10.38 -10.84 -30.90
C TRP A 50 -11.61 -10.73 -30.00
N LEU A 51 -11.71 -11.59 -28.98
CA LEU A 51 -12.81 -11.55 -28.00
C LEU A 51 -12.83 -10.22 -27.23
N ARG A 52 -11.66 -9.75 -26.79
CA ARG A 52 -11.50 -8.47 -26.09
C ARG A 52 -12.00 -7.29 -26.95
N GLU A 53 -11.48 -7.18 -28.17
CA GLU A 53 -11.78 -6.05 -29.07
C GLU A 53 -13.19 -6.08 -29.66
N LYS A 54 -13.71 -7.27 -30.00
CA LYS A 54 -15.00 -7.38 -30.71
C LYS A 54 -16.19 -7.51 -29.78
N ILE A 55 -16.02 -8.07 -28.58
CA ILE A 55 -17.13 -8.35 -27.67
C ILE A 55 -17.00 -7.54 -26.39
N VAL A 56 -15.87 -7.63 -25.67
CA VAL A 56 -15.74 -7.04 -24.33
C VAL A 56 -15.69 -5.51 -24.36
N GLU A 57 -14.82 -4.91 -25.18
CA GLU A 57 -14.66 -3.45 -25.25
C GLU A 57 -15.95 -2.73 -25.68
N PRO A 58 -16.68 -3.15 -26.74
CA PRO A 58 -17.92 -2.50 -27.13
C PRO A 58 -19.02 -2.65 -26.07
N LEU A 59 -19.12 -3.80 -25.40
CA LEU A 59 -20.09 -4.01 -24.32
C LEU A 59 -19.76 -3.15 -23.10
N ASN A 60 -18.49 -3.07 -22.73
CA ASN A 60 -18.03 -2.23 -21.62
C ASN A 60 -18.24 -0.75 -21.95
N ASN A 61 -17.84 -0.29 -23.14
CA ASN A 61 -18.01 1.11 -23.58
C ASN A 61 -19.49 1.54 -23.56
N LYS A 62 -20.43 0.65 -23.89
CA LYS A 62 -21.88 0.92 -23.82
C LYS A 62 -22.45 0.92 -22.41
N ASN A 63 -21.96 0.04 -21.54
CA ASN A 63 -22.56 -0.23 -20.22
C ASN A 63 -21.71 0.24 -19.04
N ARG A 64 -20.67 1.05 -19.24
CA ARG A 64 -19.76 1.44 -18.17
C ARG A 64 -20.43 2.40 -17.19
N LEU A 65 -20.52 1.98 -15.93
CA LEU A 65 -20.94 2.85 -14.84
C LEU A 65 -19.77 3.78 -14.42
N PRO A 66 -20.01 5.08 -14.23
CA PRO A 66 -19.00 5.97 -13.69
C PRO A 66 -18.74 5.60 -12.22
N TYR A 67 -17.47 5.53 -11.84
CA TYR A 67 -17.04 5.47 -10.45
C TYR A 67 -16.11 6.65 -10.17
N TYR A 68 -16.13 7.14 -8.94
CA TYR A 68 -15.34 8.29 -8.52
C TYR A 68 -14.48 7.92 -7.33
N HIS A 69 -13.29 8.51 -7.26
CA HIS A 69 -12.47 8.42 -6.06
C HIS A 69 -13.09 9.28 -4.96
N ARG A 70 -13.26 8.71 -3.77
CA ARG A 70 -13.76 9.45 -2.61
C ARG A 70 -12.74 10.50 -2.21
N GLN A 71 -13.14 11.76 -2.17
CA GLN A 71 -12.32 12.85 -1.64
C GLN A 71 -12.79 13.17 -0.22
N LEU A 72 -11.87 13.09 0.73
CA LEU A 72 -12.10 13.45 2.13
C LEU A 72 -11.41 14.77 2.41
N THR A 73 -12.15 15.71 2.99
CA THR A 73 -11.57 16.96 3.49
C THR A 73 -10.77 16.70 4.76
N ARG A 74 -9.77 17.54 5.02
CA ARG A 74 -9.02 17.49 6.27
C ARG A 74 -9.90 17.95 7.43
N VAL A 75 -9.74 17.28 8.56
CA VAL A 75 -10.30 17.56 9.89
C VAL A 75 -9.20 18.22 10.72
N PRO A 76 -9.54 19.04 11.73
CA PRO A 76 -8.57 19.50 12.73
C PRO A 76 -7.75 18.33 13.32
N GLU A 77 -6.47 18.58 13.54
CA GLU A 77 -5.56 17.61 14.14
C GLU A 77 -5.75 17.53 15.67
N ILE A 78 -5.14 16.52 16.30
CA ILE A 78 -5.33 16.24 17.73
C ILE A 78 -4.79 17.34 18.65
N ASP A 79 -3.87 18.16 18.17
CA ASP A 79 -3.28 19.28 18.90
C ASP A 79 -4.19 20.51 18.96
N GLU A 80 -5.10 20.67 17.99
CA GLU A 80 -6.13 21.71 17.95
C GLU A 80 -7.38 21.34 18.76
N CYS A 81 -7.61 20.04 18.98
CA CYS A 81 -8.77 19.55 19.72
C CYS A 81 -8.73 19.90 21.22
N GLY A 82 -9.90 20.26 21.77
CA GLY A 82 -10.07 20.39 23.21
C GLY A 82 -9.95 19.03 23.92
N VAL A 83 -9.33 19.00 25.11
CA VAL A 83 -9.04 17.76 25.87
C VAL A 83 -10.30 16.90 26.12
N ASN A 84 -11.44 17.54 26.35
CA ASN A 84 -12.72 16.88 26.63
C ASN A 84 -13.64 16.76 25.41
N ASP A 85 -13.23 17.27 24.24
CA ASP A 85 -14.02 17.19 23.01
C ASP A 85 -13.85 15.82 22.36
N LYS A 86 -14.79 14.93 22.65
CA LYS A 86 -14.81 13.56 22.11
C LYS A 86 -15.13 13.52 20.62
N ALA A 87 -15.88 14.51 20.09
CA ALA A 87 -16.23 14.54 18.68
C ALA A 87 -15.00 14.90 17.85
N CYS A 88 -14.28 15.97 18.23
CA CYS A 88 -13.02 16.35 17.60
C CYS A 88 -12.00 15.22 17.68
N PHE A 89 -11.87 14.58 18.84
CA PHE A 89 -10.98 13.42 19.01
C PHE A 89 -11.33 12.26 18.07
N TYR A 90 -12.62 11.94 17.94
CA TYR A 90 -13.07 10.85 17.06
C TYR A 90 -12.73 11.13 15.60
N GLU A 91 -13.04 12.33 15.10
CA GLU A 91 -12.76 12.69 13.71
C GLU A 91 -11.26 12.74 13.42
N ALA A 92 -10.45 13.29 14.35
CA ALA A 92 -9.00 13.31 14.23
C ALA A 92 -8.39 11.89 14.24
N ASN A 93 -8.93 10.98 15.06
CA ASN A 93 -8.47 9.59 15.11
C ASN A 93 -8.81 8.82 13.83
N GLU A 94 -10.00 9.04 13.25
CA GLU A 94 -10.38 8.45 11.97
C GLU A 94 -9.52 8.99 10.82
N GLN A 95 -9.19 10.28 10.81
CA GLN A 95 -8.22 10.81 9.84
C GLN A 95 -6.84 10.15 10.00
N TYR A 96 -6.34 10.04 11.23
CA TYR A 96 -5.08 9.37 11.53
C TYR A 96 -5.05 7.91 11.04
N ARG A 97 -6.15 7.16 11.23
CA ARG A 97 -6.29 5.78 10.74
C ARG A 97 -6.23 5.70 9.21
N LEU A 98 -6.92 6.61 8.53
CA LEU A 98 -6.90 6.69 7.07
C LEU A 98 -5.50 7.05 6.55
N ASP A 99 -4.84 8.03 7.16
CA ASP A 99 -3.49 8.44 6.79
C ASP A 99 -2.48 7.29 7.02
N LYS A 100 -2.60 6.54 8.13
CA LYS A 100 -1.78 5.35 8.41
C LYS A 100 -1.96 4.26 7.34
N MET A 101 -3.19 4.01 6.91
CA MET A 101 -3.49 3.07 5.83
C MET A 101 -2.88 3.54 4.50
N VAL A 102 -3.03 4.82 4.15
CA VAL A 102 -2.46 5.41 2.94
C VAL A 102 -0.93 5.30 2.95
N ASP A 103 -0.28 5.64 4.06
CA ASP A 103 1.17 5.52 4.23
C ASP A 103 1.64 4.06 4.06
N GLY A 104 0.86 3.08 4.54
CA GLY A 104 1.11 1.66 4.31
C GLY A 104 1.05 1.26 2.83
N PHE A 105 0.08 1.80 2.07
CA PHE A 105 0.00 1.58 0.62
C PHE A 105 1.13 2.28 -0.16
N ILE A 106 1.63 3.42 0.33
CA ILE A 106 2.82 4.08 -0.23
C ILE A 106 4.03 3.14 -0.10
N LEU A 107 4.27 2.56 1.08
CA LEU A 107 5.35 1.59 1.26
C LEU A 107 5.21 0.36 0.37
N GLN A 108 4.00 -0.18 0.23
CA GLN A 108 3.74 -1.31 -0.66
C GLN A 108 4.09 -0.97 -2.12
N THR A 109 3.77 0.25 -2.57
CA THR A 109 4.09 0.73 -3.91
C THR A 109 5.60 0.86 -4.10
N LEU A 110 6.34 1.40 -3.12
CA LEU A 110 7.80 1.50 -3.17
C LEU A 110 8.46 0.11 -3.22
N ARG A 111 7.97 -0.84 -2.43
CA ARG A 111 8.43 -2.23 -2.47
C ARG A 111 8.22 -2.86 -3.85
N GLN A 112 7.04 -2.67 -4.45
CA GLN A 112 6.78 -3.17 -5.81
C GLN A 112 7.72 -2.55 -6.85
N ARG A 113 8.15 -1.29 -6.68
CA ARG A 113 9.15 -0.66 -7.56
C ARG A 113 10.52 -1.30 -7.40
N VAL A 114 10.94 -1.58 -6.16
CA VAL A 114 12.19 -2.31 -5.89
C VAL A 114 12.14 -3.69 -6.54
N ASP A 115 11.09 -4.48 -6.28
CA ASP A 115 10.92 -5.83 -6.83
C ASP A 115 10.97 -5.82 -8.36
N ARG A 116 10.29 -4.86 -9.01
CA ARG A 116 10.31 -4.70 -10.47
C ARG A 116 11.69 -4.34 -11.00
N CYS A 117 12.40 -3.44 -10.33
CA CYS A 117 13.75 -3.02 -10.73
C CYS A 117 14.74 -4.18 -10.62
N MET A 118 14.71 -4.90 -9.49
CA MET A 118 15.59 -6.04 -9.23
C MET A 118 15.34 -7.17 -10.22
N LEU A 119 14.07 -7.46 -10.54
CA LEU A 119 13.72 -8.46 -11.53
C LEU A 119 14.18 -8.07 -12.94
N TYR A 120 14.03 -6.80 -13.32
CA TYR A 120 14.37 -6.32 -14.65
C TYR A 120 15.88 -6.29 -14.90
N ASN A 121 16.67 -5.83 -13.91
CA ASN A 121 18.12 -5.68 -14.08
C ASN A 121 18.93 -6.91 -13.61
N ASN A 122 18.31 -8.03 -13.24
CA ASN A 122 19.01 -9.23 -12.80
C ASN A 122 20.04 -9.71 -13.87
N PRO A 123 21.33 -9.91 -13.53
CA PRO A 123 21.94 -9.94 -12.19
C PRO A 123 22.56 -8.64 -11.68
N ASP A 124 22.65 -7.59 -12.51
CA ASP A 124 23.25 -6.31 -12.11
C ASP A 124 22.21 -5.39 -11.44
N HIS A 125 22.29 -5.27 -10.12
CA HIS A 125 21.37 -4.44 -9.35
C HIS A 125 21.82 -2.99 -9.16
N SER A 126 22.98 -2.59 -9.72
CA SER A 126 23.48 -1.21 -9.59
C SER A 126 22.49 -0.12 -10.01
N PRO A 127 21.66 -0.27 -11.06
CA PRO A 127 20.70 0.76 -11.46
C PRO A 127 19.55 0.95 -10.45
N CYS A 128 19.34 -0.02 -9.55
CA CYS A 128 18.25 -0.02 -8.58
C CYS A 128 18.56 0.71 -7.29
N ALA A 129 19.79 1.20 -7.10
CA ALA A 129 20.25 1.88 -5.88
C ALA A 129 19.28 2.99 -5.42
N LYS A 130 18.83 3.87 -6.32
CA LYS A 130 17.89 4.95 -5.99
C LYS A 130 16.54 4.44 -5.49
N VAL A 131 16.00 3.40 -6.12
CA VAL A 131 14.67 2.87 -5.75
C VAL A 131 14.73 2.17 -4.39
N ILE A 132 15.86 1.53 -4.10
CA ILE A 132 16.12 0.91 -2.80
C ILE A 132 16.26 1.98 -1.73
N GLU A 133 17.02 3.04 -1.99
CA GLU A 133 17.17 4.20 -1.10
C GLU A 133 15.81 4.84 -0.77
N ASP A 134 15.01 5.15 -1.80
CA ASP A 134 13.68 5.73 -1.63
C ASP A 134 12.81 4.83 -0.74
N MET A 135 12.88 3.51 -0.91
CA MET A 135 12.13 2.57 -0.08
C MET A 135 12.61 2.58 1.38
N GLU A 136 13.93 2.53 1.61
CA GLU A 136 14.52 2.44 2.95
C GLU A 136 14.32 3.73 3.77
N GLU A 137 14.46 4.90 3.14
CA GLU A 137 14.15 6.19 3.79
C GLU A 137 12.68 6.26 4.21
N ASN A 138 11.76 5.86 3.32
CA ASN A 138 10.33 5.88 3.62
C ASN A 138 9.94 4.83 4.67
N GLU A 139 10.57 3.66 4.67
CA GLU A 139 10.35 2.63 5.70
C GLU A 139 10.78 3.14 7.08
N LEU A 140 11.94 3.83 7.16
CA LEU A 140 12.38 4.47 8.40
C LEU A 140 11.40 5.54 8.86
N ASN A 141 10.96 6.43 7.96
CA ASN A 141 10.01 7.49 8.29
C ASN A 141 8.67 6.93 8.78
N PHE A 142 8.20 5.84 8.16
CA PHE A 142 7.01 5.13 8.60
C PHE A 142 7.19 4.56 10.01
N PHE A 143 8.33 3.91 10.29
CA PHE A 143 8.63 3.34 11.61
C PHE A 143 8.77 4.43 12.69
N ILE A 144 9.40 5.56 12.37
CA ILE A 144 9.50 6.73 13.27
C ILE A 144 8.09 7.20 13.65
N LYS A 145 7.15 7.25 12.72
CA LYS A 145 5.77 7.71 12.98
C LYS A 145 4.94 6.64 13.71
N TYR A 146 4.89 5.42 13.20
CA TYR A 146 3.90 4.40 13.62
C TYR A 146 4.48 3.21 14.39
N GLY A 147 5.80 3.00 14.39
CA GLY A 147 6.43 1.87 15.08
C GLY A 147 6.29 1.95 16.60
N GLU A 148 6.36 0.82 17.31
CA GLU A 148 6.37 0.72 18.78
C GLU A 148 5.15 1.33 19.51
N LEU A 149 4.11 1.76 18.78
CA LEU A 149 2.90 2.31 19.38
C LEU A 149 1.93 1.22 19.88
N GLY A 150 2.10 -0.03 19.44
CA GLY A 150 1.19 -1.14 19.76
C GLY A 150 -0.06 -1.18 18.88
N GLY A 151 -0.82 -2.28 18.99
CA GLY A 151 -1.98 -2.56 18.14
C GLY A 151 -3.24 -1.73 18.45
N GLU A 152 -3.35 -1.21 19.67
CA GLU A 152 -4.45 -0.34 20.13
C GLU A 152 -4.08 1.16 20.09
N SER A 153 -3.04 1.52 19.32
CA SER A 153 -2.55 2.89 19.30
C SER A 153 -3.51 3.87 18.64
N ASP A 154 -3.75 4.97 19.34
CA ASP A 154 -4.55 6.09 18.85
C ASP A 154 -3.68 7.25 18.38
N VAL A 155 -4.32 8.26 17.77
CA VAL A 155 -3.69 9.52 17.38
C VAL A 155 -2.99 10.23 18.56
N ARG A 156 -3.47 10.03 19.80
CA ARG A 156 -2.86 10.58 21.02
C ARG A 156 -1.47 9.99 21.28
N ASP A 157 -1.31 8.68 21.12
CA ASP A 157 -0.05 8.00 21.37
C ASP A 157 0.99 8.41 20.32
N ALA A 158 0.57 8.50 19.06
CA ALA A 158 1.41 9.03 17.98
C ALA A 158 1.86 10.47 18.27
N TYR A 159 0.96 11.32 18.76
CA TYR A 159 1.28 12.69 19.14
C TYR A 159 2.23 12.77 20.34
N MET A 160 2.05 11.91 21.36
CA MET A 160 2.98 11.84 22.49
C MET A 160 4.35 11.32 22.08
N LYS A 161 4.42 10.35 21.15
CA LYS A 161 5.68 9.89 20.54
C LYS A 161 6.38 11.01 19.78
N GLN A 162 5.64 11.79 18.99
CA GLN A 162 6.18 12.96 18.29
C GLN A 162 6.75 13.99 19.28
N LYS A 163 6.01 14.30 20.36
CA LYS A 163 6.49 15.18 21.43
C LYS A 163 7.76 14.65 22.10
N HIS A 164 7.79 13.36 22.43
CA HIS A 164 8.96 12.72 23.02
C HIS A 164 10.19 12.88 22.12
N ARG A 165 10.02 12.63 20.82
CA ARG A 165 11.07 12.83 19.81
C ARG A 165 11.55 14.28 19.77
N MET A 166 10.65 15.25 19.66
CA MET A 166 11.04 16.67 19.60
C MET A 166 11.77 17.14 20.87
N ILE A 167 11.34 16.68 22.05
CA ILE A 167 12.02 16.97 23.31
C ILE A 167 13.40 16.32 23.34
N TRP A 168 13.52 15.09 22.85
CA TRP A 168 14.79 14.37 22.78
C TRP A 168 15.77 15.04 21.81
N GLU A 169 15.31 15.42 20.61
CA GLU A 169 16.12 16.12 19.61
C GLU A 169 16.61 17.48 20.12
N ARG A 170 15.75 18.21 20.83
CA ARG A 170 16.15 19.46 21.50
C ARG A 170 17.22 19.27 22.57
N ARG A 171 17.28 18.10 23.22
CA ARG A 171 18.27 17.79 24.28
C ARG A 171 19.60 17.26 23.74
N HIS A 172 19.64 16.79 22.50
CA HIS A 172 20.81 16.15 21.90
C HIS A 172 21.13 16.74 20.52
N PRO A 173 21.44 18.05 20.43
CA PRO A 173 21.81 18.67 19.15
C PRO A 173 23.03 18.01 18.50
N GLU A 174 23.99 17.53 19.29
CA GLU A 174 25.21 16.87 18.82
C GLU A 174 24.93 15.61 18.00
N ILE A 175 23.93 14.81 18.42
CA ILE A 175 23.53 13.59 17.70
C ILE A 175 22.82 13.97 16.40
N MET A 176 22.06 15.07 16.40
CA MET A 176 21.33 15.53 15.21
C MET A 176 22.29 16.08 14.16
N GLU A 177 23.31 16.83 14.57
CA GLU A 177 24.39 17.29 13.69
C GLU A 177 25.15 16.11 13.09
N GLU A 178 25.55 15.13 13.90
CA GLU A 178 26.23 13.91 13.42
C GLU A 178 25.35 13.10 12.45
N ARG A 179 24.04 13.00 12.71
CA ARG A 179 23.11 12.33 11.80
C ARG A 179 22.99 13.08 10.47
N SER A 180 22.96 14.42 10.53
CA SER A 180 22.88 15.26 9.34
C SER A 180 24.13 15.16 8.47
N SER A 181 25.32 15.11 9.08
CA SER A 181 26.58 14.92 8.35
C SER A 181 26.63 13.54 7.71
N LYS A 182 26.29 12.48 8.44
CA LYS A 182 26.23 11.11 7.90
C LYS A 182 25.27 10.98 6.72
N LEU A 183 24.13 11.66 6.78
CA LEU A 183 23.15 11.67 5.70
C LEU A 183 23.66 12.44 4.48
N ALA A 184 24.37 13.56 4.68
CA ALA A 184 25.02 14.29 3.59
C ALA A 184 26.09 13.42 2.91
N ASP A 185 26.97 12.80 3.69
CA ASP A 185 28.01 11.89 3.20
C ASP A 185 27.42 10.72 2.40
N HIS A 186 26.30 10.14 2.88
CA HIS A 186 25.60 9.06 2.19
C HIS A 186 25.02 9.52 0.84
N LYS A 187 24.40 10.70 0.81
CA LYS A 187 23.85 11.27 -0.44
C LYS A 187 24.96 11.59 -1.45
N GLU A 188 26.11 12.06 -1.01
CA GLU A 188 27.28 12.27 -1.86
C GLU A 188 27.81 10.95 -2.44
N LYS A 189 27.95 9.91 -1.61
CA LYS A 189 28.34 8.56 -2.08
C LYS A 189 27.36 8.00 -3.10
N LEU A 190 26.06 8.13 -2.83
CA LEU A 190 25.01 7.68 -3.74
C LEU A 190 25.07 8.43 -5.09
N ALA A 191 25.35 9.74 -5.07
CA ALA A 191 25.55 10.53 -6.28
C ALA A 191 26.79 10.08 -7.08
N ASN A 192 27.84 9.62 -6.38
CA ASN A 192 29.04 9.05 -6.99
C ASN A 192 28.89 7.60 -7.46
N GLY A 193 27.72 6.98 -7.23
CA GLY A 193 27.43 5.59 -7.61
C GLY A 193 27.86 4.54 -6.58
N GLU A 194 28.33 4.97 -5.40
CA GLU A 194 28.64 4.08 -4.28
C GLU A 194 27.37 3.87 -3.44
N PHE A 195 26.78 2.67 -3.54
CA PHE A 195 25.58 2.32 -2.78
C PHE A 195 25.91 1.41 -1.60
N ASP A 196 25.63 1.89 -0.38
CA ASP A 196 25.81 1.14 0.86
C ASP A 196 24.45 0.70 1.44
N TYR A 197 24.14 -0.59 1.32
CA TYR A 197 22.93 -1.21 1.86
C TYR A 197 22.84 -1.15 3.40
N SER A 198 23.94 -0.92 4.10
CA SER A 198 24.00 -0.97 5.56
C SER A 198 23.66 0.36 6.25
N PHE A 199 23.59 1.46 5.50
CA PHE A 199 23.37 2.80 6.05
C PHE A 199 22.05 2.92 6.82
N TRP A 200 20.95 2.47 6.22
CA TRP A 200 19.64 2.45 6.86
C TRP A 200 19.41 1.20 7.73
N LYS A 201 20.14 0.12 7.47
CA LYS A 201 19.94 -1.22 8.09
C LYS A 201 21.13 -1.63 8.97
N LYS A 202 21.08 -1.25 10.25
CA LYS A 202 21.97 -1.82 11.29
C LYS A 202 21.45 -3.17 11.82
N GLY A 203 21.19 -4.13 10.93
CA GLY A 203 21.06 -5.55 11.29
C GLY A 203 19.67 -6.11 11.64
N MET A 204 18.55 -5.45 11.31
CA MET A 204 17.20 -6.04 11.45
C MET A 204 16.40 -5.82 10.16
N PHE A 205 15.85 -6.89 9.55
CA PHE A 205 14.99 -6.74 8.39
C PHE A 205 13.60 -6.25 8.81
N TYR A 206 12.91 -5.51 7.93
CA TYR A 206 11.47 -5.22 8.09
C TYR A 206 10.64 -6.49 8.35
N GLN A 207 11.00 -7.58 7.67
CA GLN A 207 10.36 -8.88 7.87
C GLN A 207 10.60 -9.44 9.27
N ASP A 208 11.74 -9.15 9.90
CA ASP A 208 11.99 -9.49 11.30
C ASP A 208 11.16 -8.59 12.21
N LYS A 209 11.08 -7.28 11.94
CA LYS A 209 10.22 -6.34 12.69
C LYS A 209 8.73 -6.73 12.66
N LYS A 210 8.24 -7.23 11.51
CA LYS A 210 6.88 -7.78 11.37
C LYS A 210 6.62 -8.96 12.31
N ASN A 211 7.65 -9.70 12.71
CA ASN A 211 7.53 -10.82 13.65
C ASN A 211 7.58 -10.37 15.13
N TYR A 212 8.07 -9.16 15.42
CA TYR A 212 8.17 -8.61 16.78
C TYR A 212 7.01 -7.69 17.18
N GLU A 213 6.13 -7.32 16.25
CA GLU A 213 4.97 -6.47 16.52
C GLU A 213 3.69 -7.09 15.93
N PRO A 214 2.53 -6.98 16.63
CA PRO A 214 1.25 -7.49 16.15
C PRO A 214 0.96 -6.96 14.74
N PRO A 215 0.22 -7.73 13.92
CA PRO A 215 0.33 -7.65 12.48
C PRO A 215 0.16 -6.22 11.97
N TYR A 216 1.18 -5.76 11.24
CA TYR A 216 1.12 -4.68 10.25
C TYR A 216 0.11 -5.03 9.14
N GLU A 217 -1.11 -5.42 9.49
CA GLU A 217 -2.22 -5.32 8.58
C GLU A 217 -2.50 -3.83 8.43
N PHE A 218 -1.78 -3.20 7.51
CA PHE A 218 -2.04 -1.83 7.06
C PHE A 218 -3.49 -1.64 6.58
N TYR A 219 -4.19 -2.75 6.34
CA TYR A 219 -5.59 -2.85 5.97
C TYR A 219 -6.54 -2.77 7.18
N MET A 220 -6.05 -2.93 8.41
CA MET A 220 -6.85 -2.73 9.61
C MET A 220 -6.85 -1.25 9.97
N SER A 221 -7.90 -0.56 9.57
CA SER A 221 -8.16 0.82 10.01
C SER A 221 -8.58 0.88 11.49
N LYS A 222 -9.03 -0.23 12.08
CA LYS A 222 -9.46 -0.34 13.48
C LYS A 222 -8.68 -1.41 14.20
N SER A 223 -8.42 -1.22 15.48
CA SER A 223 -7.80 -2.26 16.29
C SER A 223 -8.75 -3.48 16.34
N PRO A 224 -8.24 -4.72 16.24
CA PRO A 224 -9.06 -5.92 16.40
C PRO A 224 -9.57 -6.13 17.84
N LEU A 225 -9.23 -5.21 18.76
CA LEU A 225 -9.57 -5.21 20.18
C LEU A 225 -10.57 -4.10 20.54
N GLU A 226 -10.68 -3.02 19.75
CA GLU A 226 -11.84 -2.14 19.84
C GLU A 226 -13.11 -2.96 19.64
N GLY A 227 -14.13 -2.67 20.46
CA GLY A 227 -15.38 -3.45 20.60
C GLY A 227 -16.24 -3.59 19.34
N ASP A 228 -15.70 -3.29 18.16
CA ASP A 228 -16.31 -3.42 16.84
C ASP A 228 -16.13 -4.82 16.25
N LYS A 229 -15.87 -5.85 17.07
CA LYS A 229 -16.19 -7.21 16.61
C LYS A 229 -17.70 -7.27 16.43
N PRO A 230 -18.21 -7.55 15.22
CA PRO A 230 -19.64 -7.74 15.06
C PRO A 230 -20.08 -8.83 16.05
N LEU A 231 -21.06 -8.52 16.89
CA LEU A 231 -21.45 -9.39 17.99
C LEU A 231 -21.85 -10.80 17.49
N SER A 232 -22.30 -10.86 16.23
CA SER A 232 -22.37 -12.06 15.41
C SER A 232 -22.04 -11.78 13.94
N LYS A 233 -21.53 -12.77 13.21
CA LYS A 233 -21.38 -12.72 11.73
C LYS A 233 -22.70 -12.97 10.99
N ASP A 234 -23.75 -13.44 11.69
CA ASP A 234 -25.05 -13.75 11.10
C ASP A 234 -25.97 -12.51 11.03
N TRP A 235 -26.56 -12.26 9.86
CA TRP A 235 -27.50 -11.14 9.68
C TRP A 235 -28.82 -11.33 10.47
N GLN A 236 -29.24 -12.59 10.68
CA GLN A 236 -30.46 -12.92 11.43
C GLN A 236 -30.34 -12.54 12.91
N TYR A 237 -29.12 -12.54 13.44
CA TYR A 237 -28.82 -12.11 14.81
C TYR A 237 -29.24 -10.65 15.04
N TYR A 238 -28.79 -9.75 14.17
CA TYR A 238 -29.13 -8.33 14.25
C TYR A 238 -30.63 -8.07 14.09
N LYS A 239 -31.31 -8.87 13.27
CA LYS A 239 -32.77 -8.79 13.15
C LYS A 239 -33.47 -9.14 14.46
N LYS A 240 -33.01 -10.16 15.19
CA LYS A 240 -33.58 -10.53 16.50
C LYS A 240 -33.29 -9.50 17.57
N VAL A 241 -32.05 -9.00 17.66
CA VAL A 241 -31.68 -7.90 18.57
C VAL A 241 -32.53 -6.65 18.31
N SER A 242 -32.83 -6.34 17.04
CA SER A 242 -33.67 -5.19 16.70
C SER A 242 -35.14 -5.35 17.12
N GLN A 243 -35.63 -6.59 17.20
CA GLN A 243 -37.01 -6.90 17.55
C GLN A 243 -37.19 -7.09 19.06
N ASP A 244 -36.15 -7.57 19.74
CA ASP A 244 -36.15 -7.84 21.16
C ASP A 244 -34.87 -7.28 21.82
N PRO A 245 -34.96 -6.11 22.48
CA PRO A 245 -33.84 -5.47 23.16
C PRO A 245 -33.30 -6.26 24.36
N GLU A 246 -34.01 -7.28 24.85
CA GLU A 246 -33.56 -8.12 25.98
C GLU A 246 -32.78 -9.36 25.53
N PHE A 247 -32.88 -9.74 24.26
CA PHE A 247 -32.31 -10.96 23.68
C PHE A 247 -30.80 -11.12 23.92
N ASP A 248 -30.05 -10.01 23.98
CA ASP A 248 -28.59 -10.00 24.07
C ASP A 248 -28.04 -9.83 25.50
N LYS A 249 -28.91 -9.58 26.50
CA LYS A 249 -28.45 -9.32 27.89
C LYS A 249 -27.74 -10.53 28.52
N GLU A 250 -28.00 -11.75 28.04
CA GLU A 250 -27.40 -12.99 28.54
C GLU A 250 -26.34 -13.61 27.61
N GLN A 251 -26.28 -13.20 26.33
CA GLN A 251 -25.53 -13.93 25.29
C GLN A 251 -24.19 -13.31 24.87
N GLY A 252 -23.84 -12.12 25.35
CA GLY A 252 -22.83 -11.22 24.75
C GLY A 252 -21.40 -11.72 24.47
N LYS A 253 -21.05 -13.00 24.69
CA LYS A 253 -19.76 -13.60 24.25
C LYS A 253 -19.84 -15.08 23.80
N LYS A 254 -21.01 -15.65 23.51
CA LYS A 254 -21.12 -17.03 23.00
C LYS A 254 -21.70 -17.06 21.60
N SER A 255 -20.86 -16.78 20.59
CA SER A 255 -21.21 -17.08 19.21
C SER A 255 -20.88 -18.55 18.93
N ASP A 256 -21.89 -19.43 18.86
CA ASP A 256 -21.73 -20.79 18.34
C ASP A 256 -21.44 -20.70 16.84
N PHE A 257 -20.18 -20.85 16.47
CA PHE A 257 -19.78 -20.94 15.07
C PHE A 257 -20.16 -22.31 14.52
N ARG A 258 -21.16 -22.38 13.64
CA ARG A 258 -21.45 -23.58 12.84
C ARG A 258 -20.73 -23.49 11.51
N LEU A 259 -19.74 -24.37 11.32
CA LEU A 259 -19.36 -24.81 9.98
C LEU A 259 -20.45 -25.78 9.53
N PHE A 260 -20.99 -25.57 8.33
CA PHE A 260 -22.17 -26.21 7.72
C PHE A 260 -23.49 -25.46 7.95
#